data_AF-A0A7H8HY73-F1
#
_entry.id   AF-A0A7H8HY73-F1
#
_cell.length_a   1.000
_cell.length_b   1.000
_cell.length_c   1.000
_cell.angle_alpha   90.00
_cell.angle_beta   90.00
_cell.angle_gamma   90.00
#
_symmetry.space_group_name_H-M   'P 1'
#
loop_
_entity.id
_entity.type
_entity.pdbx_description
1 polymer ?
#
loop_
_entity_poly.entity_id
_entity_poly.type
_entity_poly.pdbx_seq_one_letter_code
_entity_poly.pdbx_strand_id
1 'polypeptide(L)'
;MDNLVMVASPGVGVQHATDLHLDGVPSDQMCNHFFATKSAADMVPAWTNLHSPAFDRIDPLGRDPATNWFSGHPFDSDPATGHTEYWDPNSKSLQGMAKVIAGASTP
;
A
#
# COMPACT_ATOMS: atom_id res chain seq x y z
N MET A 1 -6.66 -0.14 -17.94
CA MET A 1 -6.47 -0.61 -16.56
C MET A 1 -6.11 0.63 -15.83
N ASP A 2 -7.05 1.18 -15.06
CA ASP A 2 -6.98 2.61 -14.76
C ASP A 2 -6.59 2.85 -13.30
N ASN A 3 -6.53 1.79 -12.48
CA ASN A 3 -6.17 1.88 -11.07
C ASN A 3 -5.09 0.87 -10.72
N LEU A 4 -4.21 1.25 -9.79
CA LEU A 4 -3.18 0.42 -9.17
C LEU A 4 -3.56 0.18 -7.70
N VAL A 5 -3.67 -1.08 -7.31
CA VAL A 5 -3.87 -1.47 -5.90
C VAL A 5 -2.61 -2.15 -5.37
N MET A 6 -2.06 -1.62 -4.28
CA MET A 6 -0.95 -2.21 -3.55
C MET A 6 -1.43 -2.82 -2.24
N VAL A 7 -1.08 -4.08 -2.04
CA VAL A 7 -1.11 -4.74 -0.74
C VAL A 7 0.35 -4.93 -0.36
N ALA A 8 0.92 -3.92 0.30
CA ALA A 8 2.37 -3.82 0.44
C ALA A 8 2.78 -3.21 1.77
N SER A 9 3.85 -3.76 2.33
CA SER A 9 4.61 -3.17 3.42
C SER A 9 5.69 -2.20 2.85
N PRO A 10 6.43 -1.46 3.70
CA PRO A 10 7.47 -0.54 3.24
C PRO A 10 8.49 -1.26 2.35
N GLY A 11 9.02 -0.61 1.31
CA GLY A 11 9.90 -1.30 0.35
C GLY A 11 9.67 -1.03 -1.13
N VAL A 12 8.68 -0.24 -1.53
CA VAL A 12 8.16 -0.24 -2.91
C VAL A 12 9.06 0.45 -3.94
N GLY A 13 10.28 0.85 -3.57
CA GLY A 13 11.31 1.34 -4.50
C GLY A 13 11.11 2.77 -5.01
N VAL A 14 10.04 3.44 -4.58
CA VAL A 14 9.72 4.84 -4.92
C VAL A 14 9.29 5.63 -3.68
N GLN A 15 9.24 6.96 -3.77
CA GLN A 15 8.91 7.83 -2.64
C GLN A 15 7.45 8.28 -2.66
N HIS A 16 6.86 8.51 -3.82
CA HIS A 16 5.48 9.00 -3.93
C HIS A 16 4.68 8.22 -4.96
N ALA A 17 3.35 8.22 -4.83
CA ALA A 17 2.48 7.65 -5.87
C ALA A 17 2.75 8.26 -7.25
N THR A 18 3.11 9.54 -7.32
CA THR A 18 3.48 10.25 -8.57
C THR A 18 4.75 9.73 -9.24
N ASP A 19 5.59 8.98 -8.51
CA ASP A 19 6.78 8.34 -9.06
C ASP A 19 6.45 7.03 -9.79
N LEU A 20 5.21 6.53 -9.66
CA LEU A 20 4.69 5.38 -10.39
C LEU A 20 4.14 5.80 -11.76
N HIS A 21 4.01 4.83 -12.65
CA HIS A 21 3.51 5.06 -14.00
C HIS A 21 2.42 4.05 -14.38
N LEU A 22 1.30 4.56 -14.87
CA LEU A 22 0.28 3.81 -15.59
C LEU A 22 0.15 4.42 -16.99
N ASP A 23 0.15 3.58 -18.02
CA ASP A 23 -0.02 4.04 -19.40
C ASP A 23 -1.35 4.79 -19.54
N GLY A 24 -1.28 6.02 -20.08
CA GLY A 24 -2.46 6.88 -20.26
C GLY A 24 -2.86 7.70 -19.03
N VAL A 25 -2.15 7.59 -17.90
CA VAL A 25 -2.35 8.41 -16.70
C VAL A 25 -1.16 9.37 -16.53
N PRO A 26 -1.38 10.69 -16.56
CA PRO A 26 -0.35 11.68 -16.24
C PRO A 26 0.19 11.50 -14.79
N SER A 27 1.49 11.69 -14.59
CA SER A 27 2.12 11.49 -13.27
C SER A 27 1.52 12.33 -12.15
N ASP A 28 1.05 13.54 -12.45
CA ASP A 28 0.37 14.43 -11.49
C ASP A 28 -1.05 13.97 -11.13
N GLN A 29 -1.61 13.02 -11.89
CA GLN A 29 -2.91 12.40 -11.62
C GLN A 29 -2.78 11.02 -10.97
N MET A 30 -1.58 10.44 -10.96
CA MET A 30 -1.32 9.08 -10.46
C MET A 30 -1.82 8.86 -9.02
N CYS A 31 -1.79 9.90 -8.19
CA CYS A 31 -2.36 9.91 -6.84
C CYS A 31 -3.84 9.46 -6.78
N ASN A 32 -4.65 9.83 -7.78
CA ASN A 32 -6.07 9.47 -7.86
C ASN A 32 -6.32 8.01 -8.28
N HIS A 33 -5.27 7.36 -8.78
CA HIS A 33 -5.32 6.01 -9.32
C HIS A 33 -4.59 4.99 -8.43
N PHE A 34 -3.97 5.45 -7.34
CA PHE A 34 -3.19 4.63 -6.44
C PHE A 34 -3.95 4.34 -5.15
N PHE A 35 -4.19 3.06 -4.88
CA PHE A 35 -4.86 2.58 -3.67
C PHE A 35 -3.89 1.65 -2.94
N ALA A 36 -3.79 1.78 -1.62
CA ALA A 36 -2.88 0.95 -0.85
C ALA A 36 -3.51 0.47 0.46
N THR A 37 -3.18 -0.75 0.86
CA THR A 37 -3.54 -1.27 2.17
C THR A 37 -2.41 -2.11 2.74
N LYS A 38 -2.43 -2.26 4.06
CA LYS A 38 -1.57 -3.16 4.81
C LYS A 38 -2.34 -3.71 6.00
N SER A 39 -1.91 -4.87 6.48
CA SER A 39 -2.38 -5.45 7.73
C SER A 39 -1.90 -4.60 8.91
N ALA A 40 -2.81 -4.30 9.85
CA ALA A 40 -2.40 -3.74 11.14
C ALA A 40 -1.55 -4.73 11.96
N ALA A 41 -1.72 -6.03 11.71
CA ALA A 41 -0.89 -7.09 12.27
C ALA A 41 0.36 -7.39 11.41
N ASP A 42 0.63 -6.60 10.36
CA ASP A 42 1.88 -6.73 9.62
C ASP A 42 3.05 -6.35 10.52
N MET A 43 3.89 -7.34 10.85
CA MET A 43 5.06 -7.10 11.68
C MET A 43 6.21 -6.49 10.88
N VAL A 44 6.17 -6.47 9.54
CA VAL A 44 7.28 -5.98 8.71
C VAL A 44 7.74 -4.57 9.13
N PRO A 45 6.87 -3.57 9.39
CA PRO A 45 7.30 -2.26 9.92
C PRO A 45 7.94 -2.29 11.32
N ALA A 46 7.70 -3.33 12.13
CA ALA A 46 8.34 -3.52 13.42
C ALA A 46 9.73 -4.18 13.32
N TRP A 47 10.01 -4.83 12.18
CA TRP A 47 11.28 -5.52 11.90
C TRP A 47 12.09 -4.86 10.78
N THR A 48 11.59 -3.76 10.21
CA THR A 48 12.21 -3.02 9.10
C THR A 48 12.12 -1.51 9.34
N ASN A 49 12.98 -0.71 8.70
CA ASN A 49 13.13 0.73 8.97
C ASN A 49 13.47 1.04 10.44
N LEU A 50 14.28 0.18 11.07
CA LEU A 50 14.80 0.42 12.41
C LEU A 50 15.72 1.64 12.40
N HIS A 51 15.30 2.74 13.03
CA HIS A 51 16.08 3.98 13.12
C HIS A 51 17.22 3.80 14.13
N SER A 52 18.35 3.32 13.63
CA SER A 52 19.54 2.99 14.40
C SER A 52 20.75 3.13 13.49
N PRO A 53 21.86 3.76 13.94
CA PRO A 53 23.06 3.90 13.13
C PRO A 53 23.61 2.58 12.58
N ALA A 54 23.32 1.45 13.24
CA ALA A 54 23.73 0.12 12.82
C ALA A 54 22.86 -0.47 11.70
N PHE A 55 21.60 -0.05 11.59
CA PHE A 55 20.61 -0.62 10.66
C PHE A 55 20.21 0.33 9.54
N ASP A 56 20.43 1.64 9.67
CA ASP A 56 20.13 2.66 8.65
C ASP A 56 20.78 2.37 7.29
N ARG A 57 21.86 1.58 7.23
CA ARG A 57 22.56 1.19 5.98
C ARG A 57 22.15 -0.16 5.40
N ILE A 58 21.39 -0.97 6.14
CA ILE A 58 21.09 -2.37 5.81
C ILE A 58 19.57 -2.59 5.67
N ASP A 59 18.77 -1.74 6.32
CA ASP A 59 17.33 -1.85 6.46
C ASP A 59 16.54 -0.55 6.21
N PRO A 60 16.87 0.31 5.23
CA PRO A 60 15.94 1.34 4.80
C PRO A 60 15.08 0.78 3.66
N LEU A 61 14.06 -0.04 3.98
CA LEU A 61 13.04 -0.39 2.99
C LEU A 61 12.28 0.86 2.49
N GLY A 62 12.43 1.99 3.19
CA GLY A 62 11.75 3.22 2.86
C GLY A 62 10.41 3.28 3.60
N ARG A 63 9.63 4.31 3.34
CA ARG A 63 8.40 4.53 4.10
C ARG A 63 7.24 3.69 3.57
N ASP A 64 6.21 3.57 4.39
CA ASP A 64 5.03 2.74 4.15
C ASP A 64 4.06 3.36 3.10
N PRO A 65 3.83 2.72 1.94
CA PRO A 65 2.95 3.25 0.90
C PRO A 65 1.46 3.28 1.28
N ALA A 66 1.04 2.54 2.32
CA ALA A 66 -0.34 2.48 2.78
C ALA A 66 -0.70 3.62 3.76
N THR A 67 0.09 4.69 3.79
CA THR A 67 -0.15 5.85 4.65
C THR A 67 -0.22 7.13 3.80
N ASN A 68 -0.79 8.19 4.39
CA ASN A 68 -1.15 9.41 3.67
C ASN A 68 0.03 10.16 3.00
N TRP A 69 1.27 9.99 3.47
CA TRP A 69 2.44 10.67 2.87
C TRP A 69 2.74 10.18 1.44
N PHE A 70 2.32 8.97 1.07
CA PHE A 70 2.50 8.43 -0.27
C PHE A 70 1.56 9.07 -1.30
N SER A 71 0.64 9.93 -0.85
CA SER A 71 -0.29 10.71 -1.67
C SER A 71 -1.30 9.87 -2.46
N GLY A 72 -1.71 8.72 -1.92
CA GLY A 72 -2.74 7.86 -2.49
C GLY A 72 -3.97 7.68 -1.62
N HIS A 73 -4.74 6.64 -1.93
CA HIS A 73 -5.95 6.25 -1.22
C HIS A 73 -5.71 5.03 -0.32
N PRO A 74 -5.37 5.23 0.97
CA PRO A 74 -5.30 4.12 1.91
C PRO A 74 -6.69 3.54 2.15
N PHE A 75 -6.79 2.22 2.33
CA PHE A 75 -8.03 1.56 2.72
C PHE A 75 -7.79 0.48 3.77
N ASP A 76 -8.82 0.14 4.52
CA ASP A 76 -8.74 -0.81 5.61
C ASP A 76 -8.45 -2.22 5.08
N SER A 77 -7.52 -2.92 5.74
CA SER A 77 -7.47 -4.37 5.72
C SER A 77 -7.84 -4.91 7.09
N ASP A 78 -8.42 -6.11 7.12
CA ASP A 78 -8.77 -6.81 8.36
C ASP A 78 -8.34 -8.28 8.32
N PRO A 79 -7.05 -8.58 8.04
CA PRO A 79 -6.52 -9.90 8.32
C PRO A 79 -6.32 -10.03 9.83
N ALA A 80 -6.98 -11.02 10.43
CA ALA A 80 -7.01 -11.25 11.87
C ALA A 80 -5.71 -11.86 12.41
N THR A 81 -4.91 -12.53 11.56
CA THR A 81 -3.75 -13.31 12.02
C THR A 81 -2.46 -13.17 11.21
N GLY A 82 -2.37 -12.35 10.15
CA GLY A 82 -1.05 -12.05 9.57
C GLY A 82 -0.98 -11.39 8.19
N HIS A 83 0.20 -11.52 7.56
CA HIS A 83 0.59 -10.95 6.26
C HIS A 83 0.01 -11.71 5.04
N THR A 84 -0.74 -12.80 5.24
CA THR A 84 -1.19 -13.71 4.16
C THR A 84 -2.68 -13.66 3.86
N GLU A 85 -3.49 -13.12 4.76
CA GLU A 85 -4.97 -13.23 4.73
C GLU A 85 -5.65 -12.17 3.85
N TYR A 86 -4.88 -11.39 3.09
CA TYR A 86 -5.42 -10.34 2.24
C TYR A 86 -6.42 -10.83 1.18
N TRP A 87 -6.36 -12.12 0.89
CA TRP A 87 -7.11 -12.81 -0.16
C TRP A 87 -8.23 -13.69 0.39
N ASP A 88 -8.42 -13.73 1.72
CA ASP A 88 -9.50 -14.51 2.31
C ASP A 88 -10.85 -13.98 1.83
N PRO A 89 -11.82 -14.84 1.48
CA PRO A 89 -13.09 -14.42 0.89
C PRO A 89 -13.86 -13.36 1.69
N ASN A 90 -13.65 -13.33 3.01
CA ASN A 90 -14.34 -12.42 3.93
C ASN A 90 -13.45 -11.27 4.42
N SER A 91 -12.22 -11.13 3.90
CA SER A 91 -11.29 -10.07 4.31
C SER A 91 -11.73 -8.69 3.82
N LYS A 92 -11.52 -7.65 4.63
CA LYS A 92 -11.76 -6.26 4.20
C LYS A 92 -10.86 -5.82 3.04
N SER A 93 -9.65 -6.38 2.95
CA SER A 93 -8.74 -6.14 1.82
C SER A 93 -9.34 -6.60 0.49
N LEU A 94 -9.89 -7.82 0.45
CA LEU A 94 -10.51 -8.34 -0.77
C LEU A 94 -11.77 -7.55 -1.14
N GLN A 95 -12.57 -7.14 -0.14
CA GLN A 95 -13.73 -6.28 -0.36
C GLN A 95 -13.34 -4.89 -0.86
N GLY A 96 -12.28 -4.28 -0.31
CA GLY A 96 -11.74 -3.00 -0.76
C GLY A 96 -11.23 -3.07 -2.20
N MET A 97 -10.46 -4.12 -2.55
CA MET A 97 -10.03 -4.39 -3.92
C MET A 97 -11.23 -4.51 -4.88
N ALA A 98 -12.28 -5.24 -4.49
CA ALA A 98 -13.49 -5.40 -5.30
C ALA A 98 -14.21 -4.05 -5.51
N LYS A 99 -14.27 -3.18 -4.50
CA LYS A 99 -14.85 -1.83 -4.62
C LYS A 99 -14.06 -0.93 -5.56
N VAL A 100 -12.72 -0.98 -5.52
CA VAL A 100 -11.86 -0.24 -6.46
C VAL A 100 -12.11 -0.72 -7.90
N ILE A 101 -12.18 -2.03 -8.12
CA ILE A 101 -12.49 -2.62 -9.43
C ILE A 101 -13.88 -2.19 -9.92
N ALA A 102 -14.85 -2.14 -9.01
CA ALA A 102 -16.22 -1.73 -9.33
C ALA A 102 -16.38 -0.20 -9.51
N GLY A 103 -15.33 0.60 -9.32
CA GLY A 103 -15.40 2.06 -9.42
C GLY A 103 -16.21 2.73 -8.30
N ALA A 104 -16.37 2.07 -7.15
CA ALA A 104 -17.06 2.63 -6.01
C ALA A 104 -16.20 3.74 -5.36
N SER A 105 -16.84 4.85 -4.99
CA SER A 105 -16.19 6.08 -4.50
C SER A 105 -15.51 5.95 -3.14
N THR A 106 -15.59 4.80 -2.46
CA THR A 106 -14.89 4.56 -1.20
C THR A 106 -14.63 3.06 -1.02
N PRO A 107 -13.36 2.61 -1.03
CA PRO A 107 -12.97 1.24 -0.69
C PRO A 107 -13.33 0.87 0.77
#